data_AF-A0A945GBS2-F1
#
_entry.id   AF-A0A945GBS2-F1
#
_cell.length_a   1.000
_cell.length_b   1.000
_cell.length_c   1.000
_cell.angle_alpha   90.00
_cell.angle_beta   90.00
_cell.angle_gamma   90.00
#
_symmetry.space_group_name_H-M   'P 1'
#
loop_
_entity.id
_entity.type
_entity.pdbx_description
1 polymer ?
#
loop_
_entity_poly.entity_id
_entity_poly.type
_entity_poly.pdbx_seq_one_letter_code
_entity_poly.pdbx_strand_id
1 'polypeptide(L)'
;MSEDVKKLIKEQLGKTKIESPNFDVEQKQEQLEQTQEQKQDKAEKQVDEILTPQQTTATIHPLQKETDFAEIENILEKDLEDIYFNLSPEKQAEFKNKGEETAKKISLALQKTKIKVNQIISLIKDWLKIIPGINKFFLEQEAKIKADEIIKMKK
;
A
#
# COMPACT_ATOMS: atom_id res chain seq x y z
N MET A 1 33.54 53.12 -24.48
CA MET A 1 32.91 51.79 -24.61
C MET A 1 32.64 51.25 -23.21
N SER A 2 31.43 51.04 -22.76
CA SER A 2 30.16 51.60 -23.19
C SER A 2 29.18 51.30 -22.06
N GLU A 3 28.42 52.30 -21.64
CA GLU A 3 27.30 52.15 -20.71
C GLU A 3 26.20 51.20 -21.25
N ASP A 4 26.37 50.71 -22.49
CA ASP A 4 25.55 49.69 -23.14
C ASP A 4 25.67 48.27 -22.55
N VAL A 5 26.75 47.91 -21.84
CA VAL A 5 26.85 46.55 -21.26
C VAL A 5 26.03 46.42 -19.96
N LYS A 6 25.91 47.52 -19.19
CA LYS A 6 25.02 47.55 -18.01
C LYS A 6 23.55 47.70 -18.39
N LYS A 7 23.25 48.18 -19.60
CA LYS A 7 21.89 48.26 -20.15
C LYS A 7 21.43 46.92 -20.75
N LEU A 8 22.35 46.08 -21.25
CA LEU A 8 22.01 44.78 -21.83
C LEU A 8 21.65 43.70 -20.79
N ILE A 9 22.15 43.80 -19.56
CA ILE A 9 21.77 42.86 -18.47
C ILE A 9 20.42 43.25 -17.83
N LYS A 10 19.94 44.49 -18.04
CA LYS A 10 18.69 45.00 -17.44
C LYS A 10 17.44 44.78 -18.31
N GLU A 11 17.57 44.13 -19.47
CA GLU A 11 16.46 43.96 -20.42
C GLU A 11 16.27 42.50 -20.89
N GLN A 12 16.61 41.50 -20.06
CA GLN A 12 16.33 40.08 -20.37
C GLN A 12 15.78 39.24 -19.19
N LEU A 13 15.23 39.89 -18.15
CA LEU A 13 14.55 39.22 -17.03
C LEU A 13 13.07 39.61 -16.90
N GLY A 14 12.44 39.94 -18.02
CA GLY A 14 11.07 40.44 -18.08
C GLY A 14 9.99 39.43 -18.48
N LYS A 15 10.25 38.11 -18.53
CA LYS A 15 9.21 37.10 -18.84
C LYS A 15 9.54 35.72 -18.26
N THR A 16 9.26 35.52 -16.97
CA THR A 16 8.95 34.19 -16.45
C THR A 16 7.96 34.38 -15.31
N LYS A 17 6.68 34.15 -15.61
CA LYS A 17 5.64 34.02 -14.59
C LYS A 17 5.93 32.72 -13.83
N ILE A 18 6.57 32.88 -12.68
CA ILE A 18 6.76 31.83 -11.70
C ILE A 18 5.51 31.88 -10.84
N GLU A 19 4.58 30.95 -11.09
CA GLU A 19 3.48 30.68 -10.18
C GLU A 19 4.06 29.90 -9.01
N SER A 20 4.40 30.62 -7.94
CA SER A 20 4.68 30.03 -6.63
C SER A 20 3.35 29.54 -6.05
N PRO A 21 3.17 28.23 -5.77
CA PRO A 21 2.07 27.79 -4.94
C PRO A 21 2.35 28.22 -3.49
N ASN A 22 1.54 29.17 -3.02
CA ASN A 22 1.42 29.56 -1.63
C ASN A 22 0.89 28.36 -0.84
N PHE A 23 1.75 27.66 -0.11
CA PHE A 23 1.35 26.61 0.83
C PHE A 23 1.04 27.27 2.17
N ASP A 24 -0.23 27.65 2.31
CA ASP A 24 -0.84 28.12 3.55
C ASP A 24 -1.02 26.89 4.47
N VAL A 25 -0.07 26.70 5.39
CA VAL A 25 -0.09 25.66 6.41
C VAL A 25 -0.70 26.25 7.68
N GLU A 26 -2.00 26.54 7.66
CA GLU A 26 -2.75 26.85 8.89
C GLU A 26 -4.27 26.83 8.65
N GLN A 27 -4.89 25.66 8.50
CA GLN A 27 -6.32 25.37 8.82
C GLN A 27 -6.80 24.05 8.18
N LYS A 28 -6.48 22.90 8.80
CA LYS A 28 -7.37 21.72 8.73
C LYS A 28 -7.14 20.75 9.88
N GLN A 29 -7.24 21.29 11.09
CA GLN A 29 -7.31 20.52 12.32
C GLN A 29 -8.64 20.86 13.02
N GLU A 30 -9.76 20.46 12.42
CA GLU A 30 -11.09 20.47 13.05
C GLU A 30 -12.08 19.69 12.17
N GLN A 31 -11.98 18.36 12.18
CA GLN A 31 -13.09 17.47 11.83
C GLN A 31 -12.85 16.07 12.40
N LEU A 32 -12.70 16.04 13.72
CA LEU A 32 -13.01 14.90 14.57
C LEU A 32 -14.08 15.42 15.54
N GLU A 33 -15.07 14.59 15.86
CA GLU A 33 -16.24 14.86 16.70
C GLU A 33 -17.46 15.51 16.02
N GLN A 34 -18.30 14.68 15.37
CA GLN A 34 -19.73 14.75 15.66
C GLN A 34 -20.38 13.37 15.63
N THR A 35 -20.72 12.96 16.84
CA THR A 35 -21.40 11.76 17.32
C THR A 35 -22.88 11.71 16.90
N GLN A 36 -23.27 10.51 16.46
CA GLN A 36 -24.51 9.75 16.73
C GLN A 36 -25.92 10.37 16.59
N GLU A 37 -26.81 9.43 16.26
CA GLU A 37 -28.24 9.31 16.60
C GLU A 37 -29.30 9.54 15.49
N GLN A 38 -30.20 8.55 15.45
CA GLN A 38 -31.51 8.47 14.77
C GLN A 38 -31.55 7.93 13.33
N LYS A 39 -31.74 6.61 13.22
CA LYS A 39 -33.08 6.09 12.85
C LYS A 39 -33.24 4.61 13.19
N GLN A 40 -34.11 4.38 14.18
CA GLN A 40 -34.65 3.09 14.57
C GLN A 40 -36.00 2.88 13.86
N ASP A 41 -36.33 1.60 13.68
CA ASP A 41 -37.65 1.02 13.37
C ASP A 41 -38.08 0.92 11.88
N LYS A 42 -38.09 -0.32 11.33
CA LYS A 42 -39.35 -1.05 11.10
C LYS A 42 -39.17 -2.52 10.62
N ALA A 43 -39.85 -3.41 11.35
CA ALA A 43 -40.48 -4.69 10.95
C ALA A 43 -39.66 -6.00 10.73
N GLU A 44 -39.47 -6.67 11.86
CA GLU A 44 -39.74 -8.09 12.18
C GLU A 44 -40.75 -8.88 11.30
N LYS A 45 -40.31 -10.07 10.81
CA LYS A 45 -41.04 -11.38 10.66
C LYS A 45 -40.20 -12.29 9.73
N GLN A 46 -39.73 -13.50 10.07
CA GLN A 46 -40.41 -14.65 10.66
C GLN A 46 -39.36 -15.63 11.25
N VAL A 47 -39.72 -16.24 12.38
CA VAL A 47 -39.13 -17.45 12.95
C VAL A 47 -39.83 -18.67 12.34
N ASP A 48 -39.08 -19.70 11.94
CA ASP A 48 -39.53 -21.10 11.91
C ASP A 48 -38.31 -22.04 11.82
N GLU A 49 -37.88 -22.46 13.02
CA GLU A 49 -37.42 -23.80 13.43
C GLU A 49 -37.13 -24.86 12.35
N ILE A 50 -35.86 -25.31 12.22
CA ILE A 50 -35.50 -26.74 12.06
C ILE A 50 -34.09 -27.00 12.64
N LEU A 51 -33.98 -28.06 13.44
CA LEU A 51 -32.82 -28.54 14.20
C LEU A 51 -31.74 -29.25 13.35
N THR A 52 -30.48 -29.21 13.85
CA THR A 52 -29.26 -30.04 13.57
C THR A 52 -28.29 -29.66 12.41
N PRO A 53 -27.00 -30.07 12.45
CA PRO A 53 -25.98 -29.87 13.49
C PRO A 53 -24.70 -29.16 12.96
N GLN A 54 -24.17 -28.25 13.79
CA GLN A 54 -22.79 -27.78 13.94
C GLN A 54 -21.78 -28.08 12.79
N GLN A 55 -21.73 -27.20 11.77
CA GLN A 55 -20.47 -26.89 11.11
C GLN A 55 -19.83 -25.72 11.84
N THR A 56 -18.73 -25.98 12.55
CA THR A 56 -17.83 -24.93 13.03
C THR A 56 -17.24 -24.20 11.83
N THR A 57 -17.94 -23.17 11.35
CA THR A 57 -17.30 -22.08 10.62
C THR A 57 -16.48 -21.33 11.68
N ALA A 58 -15.16 -21.52 11.64
CA ALA A 58 -14.26 -20.68 12.41
C ALA A 58 -14.50 -19.24 11.94
N THR A 59 -15.22 -18.46 12.75
CA THR A 59 -15.38 -17.03 12.60
C THR A 59 -14.01 -16.40 12.72
N ILE A 60 -13.36 -16.14 11.58
CA ILE A 60 -12.14 -15.34 11.55
C ILE A 60 -12.56 -13.91 11.88
N HIS A 61 -12.20 -13.45 13.07
CA HIS A 61 -12.45 -12.06 13.49
C HIS A 61 -11.87 -11.10 12.45
N PRO A 62 -12.63 -10.08 12.01
CA PRO A 62 -12.16 -9.09 11.04
C PRO A 62 -10.89 -8.35 11.50
N LEU A 63 -10.72 -8.19 12.82
CA LEU A 63 -9.55 -7.52 13.41
C LEU A 63 -8.21 -8.23 13.11
N GLN A 64 -8.17 -9.56 13.10
CA GLN A 64 -6.94 -10.31 12.79
C GLN A 64 -6.55 -10.22 11.31
N LYS A 65 -7.50 -10.00 10.41
CA LYS A 65 -7.20 -9.85 8.97
C LYS A 65 -6.47 -8.55 8.68
N GLU A 66 -6.85 -7.48 9.36
CA GLU A 66 -6.22 -6.17 9.17
C GLU A 66 -4.80 -6.14 9.75
N THR A 67 -4.57 -6.79 10.89
CA THR A 67 -3.22 -6.92 11.46
C THR A 67 -2.28 -7.73 10.57
N ASP A 68 -2.75 -8.88 10.06
CA ASP A 68 -1.95 -9.72 9.17
C ASP A 68 -1.57 -8.97 7.87
N PHE A 69 -2.50 -8.16 7.34
CA PHE A 69 -2.25 -7.41 6.11
C PHE A 69 -1.17 -6.34 6.28
N ALA A 70 -1.29 -5.49 7.31
CA ALA A 70 -0.33 -4.41 7.56
C ALA A 70 1.09 -4.95 7.82
N GLU A 71 1.21 -6.07 8.53
CA GLU A 71 2.51 -6.68 8.81
C GLU A 71 3.12 -7.34 7.57
N ILE A 72 2.30 -7.91 6.67
CA ILE A 72 2.77 -8.37 5.34
C ILE A 72 3.29 -7.19 4.52
N GLU A 73 2.60 -6.05 4.51
CA GLU A 73 3.05 -4.86 3.78
C GLU A 73 4.41 -4.39 4.28
N ASN A 74 4.57 -4.28 5.60
CA ASN A 74 5.83 -3.89 6.23
C ASN A 74 6.98 -4.83 5.83
N ILE A 75 6.76 -6.15 5.81
CA ILE A 75 7.78 -7.12 5.35
C ILE A 75 8.08 -6.95 3.86
N LEU A 76 7.06 -6.68 3.04
CA LEU A 76 7.24 -6.49 1.61
C LEU A 76 8.07 -5.24 1.31
N GLU A 77 7.84 -4.11 1.99
CA GLU A 77 8.57 -2.85 1.75
C GLU A 77 9.95 -2.79 2.39
N LYS A 78 10.21 -3.62 3.41
CA LYS A 78 11.49 -3.69 4.12
C LYS A 78 12.68 -3.76 3.15
N ASP A 79 13.70 -2.95 3.37
CA ASP A 79 14.95 -2.90 2.58
C ASP A 79 14.76 -2.54 1.08
N LEU A 80 13.61 -1.95 0.70
CA LEU A 80 13.34 -1.49 -0.67
C LEU A 80 13.25 0.04 -0.82
N GLU A 81 13.45 0.81 0.25
CA GLU A 81 13.35 2.28 0.23
C GLU A 81 14.27 2.91 -0.82
N ASP A 82 15.57 2.59 -0.79
CA ASP A 82 16.53 3.12 -1.76
C ASP A 82 16.13 2.81 -3.21
N ILE A 83 15.65 1.59 -3.46
CA ILE A 83 15.19 1.18 -4.79
C ILE A 83 13.96 2.01 -5.19
N TYR A 84 13.00 2.16 -4.28
CA TYR A 84 11.78 2.92 -4.50
C TYR A 84 12.05 4.40 -4.82
N PHE A 85 12.94 5.05 -4.08
CA PHE A 85 13.30 6.46 -4.33
C PHE A 85 14.00 6.67 -5.67
N ASN A 86 14.68 5.64 -6.19
CA ASN A 86 15.31 5.68 -7.51
C ASN A 86 14.35 5.39 -8.67
N LEU A 87 13.09 4.98 -8.40
CA LEU A 87 12.08 4.76 -9.44
C LEU A 87 11.51 6.09 -9.98
N SER A 88 11.03 6.08 -11.22
CA SER A 88 10.23 7.18 -11.75
C SER A 88 8.88 7.27 -11.02
N PRO A 89 8.24 8.46 -10.94
CA PRO A 89 6.97 8.62 -10.23
C PRO A 89 5.85 7.68 -10.70
N GLU A 90 5.81 7.38 -12.01
CA GLU A 90 4.88 6.40 -12.58
C GLU A 90 5.14 5.00 -12.04
N LYS A 91 6.40 4.57 -12.00
CA LYS A 91 6.79 3.25 -11.49
C LYS A 91 6.63 3.15 -9.98
N GLN A 92 6.83 4.23 -9.24
CA GLN A 92 6.53 4.30 -7.81
C GLN A 92 5.05 4.04 -7.53
N ALA A 93 4.15 4.69 -8.28
CA ALA A 93 2.72 4.48 -8.15
C ALA A 93 2.32 3.04 -8.55
N GLU A 94 2.86 2.52 -9.65
CA GLU A 94 2.63 1.12 -10.06
C GLU A 94 3.12 0.14 -8.99
N PHE A 95 4.34 0.36 -8.47
CA PHE A 95 4.96 -0.48 -7.45
C PHE A 95 4.15 -0.51 -6.16
N LYS A 96 3.66 0.64 -5.68
CA LYS A 96 2.78 0.74 -4.51
C LYS A 96 1.47 -0.02 -4.70
N ASN A 97 0.74 0.29 -5.77
CA ASN A 97 -0.54 -0.36 -6.06
C ASN A 97 -0.37 -1.89 -6.17
N LYS A 98 0.68 -2.35 -6.85
CA LYS A 98 0.98 -3.78 -6.98
C LYS A 98 1.47 -4.40 -5.68
N GLY A 99 2.11 -3.64 -4.80
CA GLY A 99 2.51 -4.05 -3.45
C GLY A 99 1.27 -4.39 -2.62
N GLU A 100 0.31 -3.46 -2.56
CA GLU A 100 -0.98 -3.69 -1.88
C GLU A 100 -1.72 -4.90 -2.44
N GLU A 101 -1.83 -5.02 -3.77
CA GLU A 101 -2.48 -6.18 -4.40
C GLU A 101 -1.78 -7.49 -4.04
N THR A 102 -0.44 -7.47 -3.96
CA THR A 102 0.38 -8.63 -3.63
C THR A 102 0.19 -9.01 -2.17
N ALA A 103 0.22 -8.04 -1.25
CA ALA A 103 -0.07 -8.24 0.16
C ALA A 103 -1.47 -8.85 0.37
N LYS A 104 -2.50 -8.36 -0.33
CA LYS A 104 -3.87 -8.93 -0.28
C LYS A 104 -3.90 -10.40 -0.72
N LYS A 105 -3.21 -10.74 -1.82
CA LYS A 105 -3.12 -12.12 -2.33
C LYS A 105 -2.37 -13.04 -1.37
N ILE A 106 -1.30 -12.55 -0.76
CA ILE A 106 -0.50 -13.30 0.21
C ILE A 106 -1.32 -13.53 1.49
N SER A 107 -1.98 -12.50 2.02
CA SER A 107 -2.88 -12.63 3.18
C SER A 107 -3.93 -13.72 2.94
N LEU A 108 -4.60 -13.70 1.78
CA LEU A 108 -5.54 -14.76 1.40
C LEU A 108 -4.88 -16.14 1.27
N ALA A 109 -3.64 -16.22 0.80
CA ALA A 109 -2.90 -17.48 0.71
C ALA A 109 -2.56 -18.05 2.10
N LEU A 110 -2.28 -17.20 3.09
CA LEU A 110 -2.02 -17.59 4.47
C LEU A 110 -3.27 -18.05 5.22
N GLN A 111 -4.48 -17.68 4.77
CA GLN A 111 -5.73 -18.16 5.37
C GLN A 111 -6.05 -19.62 5.01
N LYS A 112 -5.37 -20.19 4.02
CA LYS A 112 -5.60 -21.57 3.58
C LYS A 112 -4.92 -22.56 4.53
N THR A 113 -5.55 -23.70 4.76
CA THR A 113 -5.02 -24.80 5.58
C THR A 113 -3.67 -25.33 5.07
N LYS A 114 -3.42 -25.25 3.76
CA LYS A 114 -2.16 -25.66 3.12
C LYS A 114 -1.51 -24.47 2.43
N ILE A 115 -0.53 -23.88 3.11
CA ILE A 115 0.28 -22.78 2.57
C ILE A 115 1.23 -23.32 1.49
N LYS A 116 1.18 -22.73 0.30
CA LYS A 116 2.09 -23.05 -0.81
C LYS A 116 3.19 -21.98 -0.86
N VAL A 117 4.32 -22.25 -0.23
CA VAL A 117 5.47 -21.32 -0.17
C VAL A 117 5.90 -20.85 -1.56
N ASN A 118 5.98 -21.78 -2.52
CA ASN A 118 6.33 -21.46 -3.91
C ASN A 118 5.36 -20.45 -4.56
N GLN A 119 4.09 -20.42 -4.16
CA GLN A 119 3.13 -19.45 -4.68
C GLN A 119 3.42 -18.05 -4.12
N ILE A 120 3.73 -17.95 -2.83
CA ILE A 120 4.09 -16.69 -2.18
C ILE A 120 5.37 -16.13 -2.81
N ILE A 121 6.40 -16.97 -2.97
CA ILE A 121 7.65 -16.58 -3.64
C ILE A 121 7.37 -16.06 -5.06
N SER A 122 6.53 -16.73 -5.85
CA SER A 122 6.18 -16.26 -7.19
C SER A 122 5.49 -14.91 -7.17
N LEU A 123 4.52 -14.70 -6.27
CA LEU A 123 3.82 -13.41 -6.13
C LEU A 123 4.81 -12.27 -5.82
N ILE A 124 5.73 -12.48 -4.89
CA ILE A 124 6.74 -11.47 -4.53
C ILE A 124 7.71 -11.22 -5.69
N LYS A 125 8.15 -12.27 -6.39
CA LYS A 125 9.01 -12.12 -7.58
C LYS A 125 8.32 -11.33 -8.68
N ASP A 126 7.05 -11.60 -8.94
CA ASP A 126 6.30 -10.92 -9.99
C ASP A 126 6.06 -9.45 -9.66
N TRP A 127 5.89 -9.12 -8.39
CA TRP A 127 5.86 -7.74 -7.92
C TRP A 127 7.21 -7.03 -8.08
N LEU A 128 8.30 -7.63 -7.58
CA LEU A 128 9.62 -7.01 -7.64
C LEU A 128 10.14 -6.81 -9.08
N LYS A 129 9.65 -7.58 -10.06
CA LYS A 129 9.97 -7.39 -11.49
C LYS A 129 9.52 -6.05 -12.07
N ILE A 130 8.63 -5.32 -11.40
CA ILE A 130 8.23 -3.97 -11.82
C ILE A 130 9.44 -3.03 -11.81
N ILE A 131 10.40 -3.28 -10.93
CA ILE A 131 11.63 -2.51 -10.81
C ILE A 131 12.53 -2.78 -12.03
N PRO A 132 12.77 -1.80 -12.90
CA PRO A 132 13.65 -1.98 -14.04
C PRO A 132 15.11 -2.12 -13.59
N GLY A 133 15.87 -2.98 -14.26
CA GLY A 133 17.32 -3.11 -14.02
C GLY A 133 17.71 -3.89 -12.75
N ILE A 134 16.74 -4.48 -12.04
CA ILE A 134 17.02 -5.27 -10.84
C ILE A 134 17.65 -6.63 -11.19
N ASN A 135 18.62 -7.06 -10.37
CA ASN A 135 19.33 -8.31 -10.60
C ASN A 135 18.43 -9.53 -10.35
N LYS A 136 18.53 -10.55 -11.21
CA LYS A 136 17.77 -11.80 -11.08
C LYS A 136 18.04 -12.51 -9.74
N PHE A 137 19.29 -12.51 -9.28
CA PHE A 137 19.64 -13.13 -8.01
C PHE A 137 19.01 -12.38 -6.84
N PHE A 138 18.99 -11.04 -6.89
CA PHE A 138 18.30 -10.23 -5.89
C PHE A 138 16.82 -10.58 -5.84
N LEU A 139 16.12 -10.57 -6.99
CA LEU A 139 14.69 -10.95 -7.07
C LEU A 139 14.41 -12.31 -6.42
N GLU A 140 15.27 -13.28 -6.65
CA GLU A 140 15.08 -14.63 -6.12
C GLU A 140 15.36 -14.71 -4.61
N GLN A 141 16.43 -14.08 -4.14
CA GLN A 141 16.80 -14.08 -2.73
C GLN A 141 15.81 -13.28 -1.90
N GLU A 142 15.47 -12.08 -2.36
CA GLU A 142 14.57 -11.17 -1.69
C GLU A 142 13.17 -11.79 -1.55
N ALA A 143 12.68 -12.42 -2.61
CA ALA A 143 11.39 -13.12 -2.56
C ALA A 143 11.41 -14.33 -1.62
N LYS A 144 12.53 -15.05 -1.50
CA LYS A 144 12.66 -16.17 -0.55
C LYS A 144 12.70 -15.70 0.89
N ILE A 145 13.47 -14.64 1.18
CA ILE A 145 13.61 -14.05 2.51
C ILE A 145 12.25 -13.55 2.99
N LYS A 146 11.60 -12.70 2.19
CA LYS A 146 10.28 -12.13 2.53
C LYS A 146 9.22 -13.21 2.69
N ALA A 147 9.19 -14.22 1.80
CA ALA A 147 8.24 -15.33 1.93
C ALA A 147 8.45 -16.12 3.23
N ASP A 148 9.70 -16.35 3.63
CA ASP A 148 10.03 -17.06 4.87
C ASP A 148 9.59 -16.25 6.11
N GLU A 149 9.84 -14.94 6.12
CA GLU A 149 9.39 -14.03 7.19
C GLU A 149 7.86 -14.02 7.32
N ILE A 150 7.15 -13.87 6.20
CA ILE A 150 5.69 -13.86 6.14
C ILE A 150 5.09 -15.17 6.70
N ILE A 151 5.70 -16.32 6.38
CA ILE A 151 5.21 -17.61 6.87
C ILE A 151 5.47 -17.77 8.36
N LYS A 152 6.60 -17.25 8.86
CA LYS A 152 6.97 -17.32 10.28
C LYS A 152 5.98 -16.58 11.19
N MET A 153 5.36 -15.49 10.72
CA MET A 153 4.35 -14.76 11.49
C MET A 153 3.15 -15.62 11.92
N LYS A 154 2.82 -16.66 11.14
CA LYS A 154 1.65 -17.52 11.38
C LYS A 154 1.98 -18.81 12.14
N LYS A 155 3.26 -19.07 12.39
CA LYS A 155 3.74 -20.35 12.92
C LYS A 155 3.85 -20.31 14.43
#